data_AF-X1SKC6-F1
#
_entry.id   AF-X1SKC6-F1
#
_cell.length_a   1.000
_cell.length_b   1.000
_cell.length_c   1.000
_cell.angle_alpha   90.00
_cell.angle_beta   90.00
_cell.angle_gamma   90.00
#
_symmetry.space_group_name_H-M   'P 1'
#
loop_
_entity.id
_entity.type
_entity.pdbx_description
1 polymer ?
#
loop_
_entity_poly.entity_id
_entity_poly.type
_entity_poly.pdbx_seq_one_letter_code
_entity_poly.pdbx_strand_id
1 'polypeptide(L)'
;LFFFVLGEVSREETPKPFNFADYEGNSTQSEIEAVTDLLRNTYGYEPGPFLNKLWTLDSDKFITRLDWNINETHKLTLRHSYTNLRALKAGSSSSRLLGFENNSEYFPSITNSTALELKSNFDGASNNLVIGYTSVVDDRDPSGANFPAFRIYDGSATIYAGSEAYSTANMLKQKVLTITDNYTIYKGKHTITLGTSNEFSSTYNLFMRKNFGEYRYSTVADFLTVGTAGEVPAYQYERGYSLVDDITGDGSAAAADFKMMQFGLYAQDEYEVNDNLKVTAGIRFDMPIFPTEPNV
;
A
#
# COMPACT_ATOMS: atom_id res chain seq x y z
N LEU A 1 -12.69 35.32 -0.42
CA LEU A 1 -11.70 34.29 -0.06
C LEU A 1 -12.32 33.41 1.01
N PHE A 2 -12.34 32.10 0.81
CA PHE A 2 -12.81 31.13 1.79
C PHE A 2 -11.72 30.08 1.98
N PHE A 3 -11.55 29.57 3.20
CA PHE A 3 -10.63 28.48 3.46
C PHE A 3 -11.16 27.58 4.56
N PHE A 4 -10.73 26.31 4.55
CA PHE A 4 -10.91 25.41 5.68
C PHE A 4 -9.64 24.60 5.92
N VAL A 5 -9.45 24.21 7.18
CA VAL A 5 -8.40 23.29 7.62
C VAL A 5 -9.05 22.27 8.55
N LEU A 6 -8.72 21.00 8.36
CA LEU A 6 -9.18 19.90 9.20
C LEU A 6 -8.00 18.99 9.54
N GLY A 7 -7.84 18.68 10.82
CA GLY A 7 -6.93 17.65 11.30
C GLY A 7 -7.71 16.56 12.02
N GLU A 8 -7.37 15.30 11.77
CA GLU A 8 -7.96 14.14 12.44
C GLU A 8 -6.83 13.21 12.90
N VAL A 9 -6.96 12.74 14.14
CA VAL A 9 -6.06 11.74 14.74
C VAL A 9 -6.95 10.57 15.16
N SER A 10 -6.72 9.40 14.58
CA SER A 10 -7.37 8.14 14.97
C SER A 10 -6.31 7.16 15.48
N ARG A 11 -6.63 6.46 16.56
CA ARG A 11 -5.82 5.39 17.17
C ARG A 11 -6.78 4.26 17.48
N GLU A 12 -6.66 3.16 16.76
CA GLU A 12 -7.53 2.01 16.92
C GLU A 12 -6.72 0.80 17.35
N GLU A 13 -7.20 0.10 18.37
CA GLU A 13 -6.64 -1.15 18.84
C GLU A 13 -7.72 -2.23 18.79
N THR A 14 -7.41 -3.37 18.19
CA THR A 14 -8.27 -4.55 18.15
C THR A 14 -7.55 -5.72 18.78
N PRO A 15 -7.94 -6.13 20.01
CA PRO A 15 -7.42 -7.34 20.62
C PRO A 15 -7.64 -8.58 19.75
N LYS A 16 -6.60 -9.39 19.60
CA LYS A 16 -6.60 -10.70 18.94
C LYS A 16 -6.20 -11.78 19.94
N PRO A 17 -7.08 -12.10 20.91
CA PRO A 17 -6.84 -13.21 21.81
C PRO A 17 -6.95 -14.54 21.06
N PHE A 18 -6.18 -15.52 21.50
CA PHE A 18 -6.21 -16.89 21.04
C PHE A 18 -6.41 -17.81 22.24
N ASN A 19 -7.52 -18.54 22.24
CA ASN A 19 -7.80 -19.55 23.25
C ASN A 19 -7.09 -20.85 22.87
N PHE A 20 -6.05 -21.21 23.63
CA PHE A 20 -5.26 -22.40 23.34
C PHE A 20 -6.07 -23.71 23.45
N ALA A 21 -7.17 -23.71 24.19
CA ALA A 21 -8.04 -24.88 24.29
C ALA A 21 -8.68 -25.27 22.95
N ASP A 22 -8.77 -24.34 22.00
CA ASP A 22 -9.30 -24.58 20.65
C ASP A 22 -8.21 -25.00 19.65
N TYR A 23 -6.95 -25.12 20.08
CA TYR A 23 -5.83 -25.49 19.20
C TYR A 23 -5.91 -26.99 18.82
N GLU A 24 -5.92 -27.26 17.51
CA GLU A 24 -5.96 -28.61 16.93
C GLU A 24 -4.56 -29.13 16.54
N GLY A 25 -3.50 -28.44 16.98
CA GLY A 25 -2.12 -28.92 16.83
C GLY A 25 -1.77 -30.02 17.83
N ASN A 26 -0.67 -30.72 17.59
CA ASN A 26 -0.22 -31.80 18.47
C ASN A 26 0.50 -31.29 19.73
N SER A 27 1.01 -30.06 19.69
CA SER A 27 1.85 -29.49 20.74
C SER A 27 1.01 -28.85 21.84
N THR A 28 1.45 -29.06 23.07
CA THR A 28 0.96 -28.36 24.26
C THR A 28 1.41 -26.89 24.27
N GLN A 29 0.74 -26.07 25.07
CA GLN A 29 1.14 -24.66 25.22
C GLN A 29 2.60 -24.54 25.72
N SER A 30 3.03 -25.43 26.62
CA SER A 30 4.40 -25.44 27.15
C SER A 30 5.44 -25.76 26.07
N GLU A 31 5.11 -26.59 25.08
CA GLU A 31 6.02 -26.87 23.96
C GLU A 31 6.13 -25.66 23.01
N ILE A 32 5.07 -24.87 22.84
CA ILE A 32 5.11 -23.61 22.07
C ILE A 32 5.83 -22.50 22.86
N GLU A 33 5.74 -22.51 24.18
CA GLU A 33 6.59 -21.66 25.04
C GLU A 33 8.07 -22.05 24.89
N ALA A 34 8.40 -23.35 24.77
CA ALA A 34 9.77 -23.78 24.47
C ALA A 34 10.26 -23.31 23.09
N VAL A 35 9.38 -23.16 22.09
CA VAL A 35 9.71 -22.52 20.80
C VAL A 35 10.13 -21.05 21.01
N THR A 36 9.43 -20.35 21.91
CA THR A 36 9.77 -18.96 22.27
C THR A 36 11.15 -18.89 22.92
N ASP A 37 11.42 -19.78 23.87
CA ASP A 37 12.69 -19.83 24.58
C ASP A 37 13.85 -20.19 23.65
N LEU A 38 13.64 -21.11 22.70
CA LEU A 38 14.66 -21.44 21.71
C LEU A 38 14.99 -20.22 20.84
N LEU A 39 13.97 -19.52 20.33
CA LEU A 39 14.18 -18.31 19.51
C LEU A 39 14.96 -17.22 20.27
N ARG A 40 14.66 -17.03 21.56
CA ARG A 40 15.36 -16.07 22.42
C ARG A 40 16.77 -16.50 22.76
N ASN A 41 16.94 -17.71 23.28
CA ASN A 41 18.19 -18.15 23.89
C ASN A 41 19.23 -18.57 22.84
N THR A 42 18.80 -19.16 21.73
CA THR A 42 19.70 -19.62 20.66
C THR A 42 19.96 -18.50 19.65
N TYR A 43 18.94 -17.73 19.29
CA TYR A 43 19.04 -16.74 18.20
C TYR A 43 18.96 -15.28 18.64
N GLY A 44 18.66 -14.99 19.91
CA GLY A 44 18.46 -13.61 20.38
C GLY A 44 17.24 -12.93 19.74
N TYR A 45 16.33 -13.69 19.14
CA TYR A 45 15.15 -13.16 18.47
C TYR A 45 13.94 -13.19 19.42
N GLU A 46 13.24 -12.05 19.51
CA GLU A 46 12.00 -11.93 20.25
C GLU A 46 10.81 -12.24 19.33
N PRO A 47 10.12 -13.39 19.47
CA PRO A 47 8.95 -13.67 18.65
C PRO A 47 7.68 -12.95 19.12
N GLY A 48 7.69 -12.38 20.32
CA GLY A 48 6.50 -11.80 20.94
C GLY A 48 5.49 -12.85 21.43
N PRO A 49 4.35 -12.43 22.01
CA PRO A 49 3.30 -13.34 22.46
C PRO A 49 2.59 -14.05 21.30
N PHE A 50 2.01 -15.21 21.56
CA PHE A 50 1.12 -15.91 20.62
C PHE A 50 -0.34 -16.01 21.08
N LEU A 51 -0.59 -15.82 22.39
CA LEU A 51 -1.93 -15.88 22.98
C LEU A 51 -2.69 -14.56 22.87
N ASN A 52 -2.08 -13.46 23.29
CA ASN A 52 -2.73 -12.15 23.31
C ASN A 52 -1.92 -11.21 22.45
N LYS A 53 -2.46 -10.88 21.29
CA LYS A 53 -1.81 -10.00 20.31
C LYS A 53 -2.72 -8.81 20.01
N LEU A 54 -2.16 -7.76 19.46
CA LEU A 54 -2.91 -6.55 19.10
C LEU A 54 -2.81 -6.24 17.62
N TRP A 55 -3.96 -5.95 17.01
CA TRP A 55 -3.98 -5.20 15.75
C TRP A 55 -4.08 -3.73 16.07
N THR A 56 -3.29 -2.89 15.41
CA THR A 56 -3.38 -1.45 15.54
C THR A 56 -3.58 -0.78 14.19
N LEU A 57 -4.34 0.31 14.18
CA LEU A 57 -4.53 1.18 13.03
C LEU A 57 -4.47 2.63 13.50
N ASP A 58 -3.32 3.24 13.29
CA ASP A 58 -3.10 4.65 13.61
C ASP A 58 -3.18 5.49 12.34
N SER A 59 -3.93 6.59 12.39
CA SER A 59 -4.06 7.52 11.27
C SER A 59 -3.94 8.96 11.72
N ASP A 60 -3.08 9.72 11.06
CA ASP A 60 -3.00 11.18 11.15
C ASP A 60 -3.38 11.76 9.80
N LYS A 61 -4.45 12.55 9.75
CA LYS A 61 -4.96 13.16 8.52
C LYS A 61 -4.96 14.67 8.65
N PHE A 62 -4.61 15.34 7.56
CA PHE A 62 -4.65 16.79 7.45
C PHE A 62 -5.22 17.17 6.09
N ILE A 63 -6.25 18.01 6.08
CA ILE A 63 -6.88 18.50 4.85
C ILE A 63 -6.97 20.01 4.91
N THR A 64 -6.57 20.67 3.83
CA THR A 64 -6.74 22.10 3.64
C THR A 64 -7.41 22.37 2.31
N ARG A 65 -8.19 23.44 2.29
CA ARG A 65 -8.73 23.99 1.06
C ARG A 65 -8.76 25.50 1.14
N LEU A 66 -8.45 26.14 0.02
CA LEU A 66 -8.54 27.57 -0.22
C LEU A 66 -9.37 27.78 -1.48
N ASP A 67 -10.44 28.55 -1.38
CA ASP A 67 -11.26 29.03 -2.50
C ASP A 67 -11.09 30.54 -2.63
N TRP A 68 -10.48 30.98 -3.73
CA TRP A 68 -10.22 32.36 -4.03
C TRP A 68 -10.97 32.80 -5.28
N ASN A 69 -11.95 33.69 -5.10
CA ASN A 69 -12.53 34.46 -6.20
C ASN A 69 -11.52 35.57 -6.53
N ILE A 70 -10.74 35.39 -7.59
CA ILE A 70 -9.70 36.34 -8.02
C ILE A 70 -10.39 37.62 -8.53
N ASN A 71 -11.42 37.44 -9.36
CA ASN A 71 -12.33 38.47 -9.85
C ASN A 71 -13.66 37.82 -10.26
N GLU A 72 -14.51 38.55 -11.00
CA GLU A 72 -15.82 38.05 -11.48
C GLU A 72 -15.70 36.91 -12.50
N THR A 73 -14.56 36.82 -13.20
CA THR A 73 -14.28 35.81 -14.24
C THR A 73 -13.60 34.58 -13.66
N HIS A 74 -12.62 34.75 -12.77
CA HIS A 74 -11.70 33.70 -12.35
C HIS A 74 -11.90 33.29 -10.89
N LYS A 75 -12.06 31.98 -10.68
CA LYS A 75 -12.08 31.35 -9.36
C LYS A 75 -11.01 30.27 -9.28
N LEU A 76 -10.12 30.39 -8.30
CA LEU A 76 -9.08 29.42 -8.00
C LEU A 76 -9.45 28.62 -6.76
N THR A 77 -9.27 27.31 -6.81
CA THR A 77 -9.35 26.41 -5.66
C THR A 77 -8.01 25.70 -5.50
N LEU A 78 -7.43 25.72 -4.30
CA LEU A 78 -6.32 24.86 -3.92
C LEU A 78 -6.78 23.92 -2.82
N ARG A 79 -6.57 22.63 -3.00
CA ARG A 79 -6.82 21.57 -2.00
C ARG A 79 -5.52 20.83 -1.75
N HIS A 80 -5.24 20.51 -0.49
CA HIS A 80 -4.21 19.55 -0.13
C HIS A 80 -4.73 18.60 0.94
N SER A 81 -4.47 17.31 0.80
CA SER A 81 -4.73 16.29 1.81
C SER A 81 -3.48 15.45 2.05
N TYR A 82 -3.16 15.25 3.32
CA TYR A 82 -2.11 14.39 3.83
C TYR A 82 -2.73 13.31 4.70
N THR A 83 -2.27 12.08 4.54
CA THR A 83 -2.63 10.93 5.37
C THR A 83 -1.36 10.18 5.72
N ASN A 84 -1.11 9.98 7.01
CA ASN A 84 -0.11 9.06 7.53
C ASN A 84 -0.83 7.93 8.26
N LEU A 85 -0.80 6.74 7.68
CA LEU A 85 -1.37 5.53 8.22
C LEU A 85 -0.25 4.64 8.73
N ARG A 86 -0.41 4.04 9.90
CA ARG A 86 0.47 3.00 10.43
C ARG A 86 -0.40 1.86 10.92
N ALA A 87 -0.38 0.74 10.21
CA ALA A 87 -1.11 -0.45 10.60
C ALA A 87 -0.15 -1.52 11.10
N LEU A 88 -0.49 -2.17 12.22
CA LEU A 88 0.13 -3.41 12.64
C LEU A 88 -0.93 -4.51 12.57
N LYS A 89 -0.75 -5.49 11.70
CA LYS A 89 -1.61 -6.66 11.60
C LYS A 89 -0.90 -7.85 12.21
N ALA A 90 -1.17 -8.08 13.50
CA ALA A 90 -0.64 -9.22 14.22
C ALA A 90 -0.86 -10.53 13.44
N GLY A 91 0.13 -11.42 13.43
CA GLY A 91 0.04 -12.74 12.84
C GLY A 91 -1.27 -13.42 13.27
N SER A 92 -2.00 -14.03 12.34
CA SER A 92 -3.30 -14.63 12.64
C SER A 92 -3.17 -15.81 13.61
N SER A 93 -4.24 -16.13 14.35
CA SER A 93 -4.38 -17.42 15.03
C SER A 93 -5.80 -17.97 14.84
N SER A 94 -5.92 -19.28 14.72
CA SER A 94 -7.15 -20.07 14.63
C SER A 94 -6.89 -21.47 15.21
N SER A 95 -7.88 -22.37 15.18
CA SER A 95 -7.65 -23.74 15.66
C SER A 95 -6.54 -24.48 14.91
N ARG A 96 -6.24 -24.11 13.67
CA ARG A 96 -5.20 -24.76 12.82
C ARG A 96 -4.04 -23.86 12.42
N LEU A 97 -3.96 -22.66 12.98
CA LEU A 97 -2.89 -21.72 12.67
C LEU A 97 -2.52 -20.96 13.93
N LEU A 98 -1.24 -20.87 14.25
CA LEU A 98 -0.74 -20.07 15.36
C LEU A 98 0.38 -19.16 14.87
N GLY A 99 0.12 -17.85 14.85
CA GLY A 99 1.12 -16.84 14.54
C GLY A 99 1.68 -16.20 15.82
N PHE A 100 2.99 -16.00 15.87
CA PHE A 100 3.62 -15.15 16.88
C PHE A 100 3.43 -13.66 16.54
N GLU A 101 3.45 -12.77 17.55
CA GLU A 101 3.23 -11.34 17.34
C GLU A 101 4.30 -10.67 16.46
N ASN A 102 5.54 -11.13 16.46
CA ASN A 102 6.55 -10.55 15.56
C ASN A 102 6.57 -11.17 14.16
N ASN A 103 5.70 -12.16 13.92
CA ASN A 103 5.32 -12.63 12.59
C ASN A 103 4.15 -11.80 12.04
N SER A 104 4.30 -10.48 12.08
CA SER A 104 3.22 -9.55 11.73
C SER A 104 3.62 -8.62 10.61
N GLU A 105 2.61 -8.18 9.88
CA GLU A 105 2.73 -7.15 8.87
C GLU A 105 2.66 -5.78 9.55
N TYR A 106 3.73 -4.99 9.46
CA TYR A 106 3.73 -3.57 9.72
C TYR A 106 3.61 -2.81 8.40
N PHE A 107 2.60 -1.96 8.28
CA PHE A 107 2.23 -1.29 7.03
C PHE A 107 2.08 0.22 7.25
N PRO A 108 3.19 0.98 7.29
CA PRO A 108 3.17 2.43 7.16
C PRO A 108 2.84 2.85 5.72
N SER A 109 1.95 3.82 5.59
CA SER A 109 1.55 4.42 4.32
C SER A 109 1.43 5.94 4.47
N ILE A 110 2.16 6.68 3.65
CA ILE A 110 2.08 8.14 3.60
C ILE A 110 1.55 8.55 2.23
N THR A 111 0.41 9.23 2.23
CA THR A 111 -0.22 9.79 1.04
C THR A 111 -0.28 11.31 1.13
N ASN A 112 0.21 11.99 0.09
CA ASN A 112 -0.02 13.41 -0.14
C ASN A 112 -0.82 13.57 -1.43
N SER A 113 -1.85 14.39 -1.44
CA SER A 113 -2.61 14.72 -2.65
C SER A 113 -2.94 16.20 -2.67
N THR A 114 -2.46 16.90 -3.69
CA THR A 114 -2.69 18.33 -3.94
C THR A 114 -3.46 18.49 -5.23
N ALA A 115 -4.48 19.34 -5.24
CA ALA A 115 -5.21 19.70 -6.44
C ALA A 115 -5.37 21.21 -6.54
N LEU A 116 -4.99 21.77 -7.69
CA LEU A 116 -5.25 23.15 -8.08
C LEU A 116 -6.32 23.15 -9.16
N GLU A 117 -7.38 23.91 -9.00
CA GLU A 117 -8.46 24.06 -9.97
C GLU A 117 -8.65 25.55 -10.27
N LEU A 118 -8.54 25.94 -11.54
CA LEU A 118 -8.83 27.29 -12.02
C LEU A 118 -10.05 27.24 -12.93
N LYS A 119 -11.13 27.86 -12.49
CA LYS A 119 -12.34 28.09 -13.29
C LYS A 119 -12.34 29.50 -13.83
N SER A 120 -12.63 29.64 -15.11
CA SER A 120 -12.78 30.93 -15.77
C SER A 120 -14.11 30.95 -16.51
N ASN A 121 -14.96 31.94 -16.22
CA ASN A 121 -16.25 32.14 -16.89
C ASN A 121 -16.18 33.41 -17.73
N PHE A 122 -16.13 33.23 -19.04
CA PHE A 122 -16.13 34.31 -20.03
C PHE A 122 -17.53 34.50 -20.60
N ASP A 123 -17.73 35.54 -21.39
CA ASP A 123 -18.97 35.68 -22.16
C ASP A 123 -19.01 34.62 -23.27
N GLY A 124 -20.03 33.75 -23.24
CA GLY A 124 -20.20 32.66 -24.21
C GLY A 124 -19.20 31.49 -24.11
N ALA A 125 -18.33 31.44 -23.10
CA ALA A 125 -17.41 30.34 -22.89
C ALA A 125 -16.97 30.15 -21.44
N SER A 126 -16.48 28.97 -21.08
CA SER A 126 -15.86 28.70 -19.80
C SER A 126 -14.61 27.83 -19.95
N ASN A 127 -13.71 27.91 -18.99
CA ASN A 127 -12.52 27.08 -18.90
C ASN A 127 -12.41 26.47 -17.50
N ASN A 128 -11.99 25.21 -17.41
CA ASN A 128 -11.70 24.52 -16.17
C ASN A 128 -10.38 23.75 -16.28
N LEU A 129 -9.32 24.34 -15.76
CA LEU A 129 -8.00 23.73 -15.63
C LEU A 129 -7.87 23.08 -14.25
N VAL A 130 -7.55 21.80 -14.21
CA VAL A 130 -7.29 21.03 -13.00
C VAL A 130 -5.89 20.42 -13.07
N ILE A 131 -5.05 20.73 -12.09
CA ILE A 131 -3.74 20.13 -11.90
C ILE A 131 -3.77 19.34 -10.60
N GLY A 132 -3.60 18.02 -10.67
CA GLY A 132 -3.53 17.13 -9.53
C GLY A 132 -2.13 16.56 -9.35
N TYR A 133 -1.64 16.49 -8.13
CA TYR A 133 -0.41 15.77 -7.80
C TYR A 133 -0.65 14.87 -6.60
N THR A 134 -0.43 13.57 -6.75
CA THR A 134 -0.53 12.60 -5.67
C THR A 134 0.80 11.86 -5.53
N SER A 135 1.26 11.71 -4.30
CA SER A 135 2.40 10.84 -3.96
C SER A 135 2.00 9.87 -2.86
N VAL A 136 2.29 8.59 -3.05
CA VAL A 136 2.07 7.51 -2.09
C VAL A 136 3.41 6.84 -1.81
N VAL A 137 3.67 6.57 -0.54
CA VAL A 137 4.78 5.73 -0.08
C VAL A 137 4.20 4.69 0.86
N ASP A 138 4.15 3.45 0.42
CA ASP A 138 3.83 2.29 1.25
C ASP A 138 5.13 1.52 1.49
N ASP A 139 5.47 1.28 2.75
CA ASP A 139 6.76 0.70 3.15
C ASP A 139 6.53 -0.48 4.09
N ARG A 140 6.12 -1.61 3.52
CA ARG A 140 5.67 -2.76 4.28
C ARG A 140 6.86 -3.53 4.85
N ASP A 141 6.86 -3.68 6.16
CA ASP A 141 7.94 -4.28 6.93
C ASP A 141 7.43 -5.39 7.88
N PRO A 142 8.30 -6.33 8.32
CA PRO A 142 7.99 -7.14 9.49
C PRO A 142 7.95 -6.27 10.74
N SER A 143 7.10 -6.62 11.71
CA SER A 143 7.05 -5.88 12.97
C SER A 143 8.24 -6.15 13.92
N GLY A 144 8.83 -7.35 13.83
CA GLY A 144 10.05 -7.71 14.57
C GLY A 144 11.34 -7.34 13.82
N ALA A 145 12.48 -7.63 14.43
CA ALA A 145 13.78 -7.47 13.77
C ALA A 145 13.89 -8.30 12.47
N ASN A 146 14.79 -7.89 11.56
CA ASN A 146 15.09 -8.61 10.34
C ASN A 146 15.61 -10.03 10.67
N PHE A 147 14.78 -11.04 10.40
CA PHE A 147 15.04 -12.41 10.81
C PHE A 147 14.38 -13.39 9.81
N PRO A 148 14.88 -14.62 9.65
CA PRO A 148 14.19 -15.61 8.84
C PRO A 148 12.78 -15.89 9.35
N ALA A 149 11.87 -16.20 8.44
CA ALA A 149 10.57 -16.73 8.78
C ALA A 149 10.69 -18.21 9.17
N PHE A 150 9.86 -18.67 10.10
CA PHE A 150 9.73 -20.07 10.46
C PHE A 150 8.30 -20.54 10.24
N ARG A 151 8.17 -21.63 9.49
CA ARG A 151 6.92 -22.38 9.35
C ARG A 151 7.12 -23.75 9.98
N ILE A 152 6.47 -24.00 11.10
CA ILE A 152 6.64 -25.25 11.85
C ILE A 152 5.30 -25.97 11.80
N TYR A 153 5.27 -27.17 11.21
CA TYR A 153 4.05 -27.97 11.22
C TYR A 153 3.84 -28.59 12.60
N ASP A 154 2.57 -28.73 12.99
CA ASP A 154 2.20 -29.31 14.27
C ASP A 154 0.91 -30.12 14.11
N GLY A 155 1.02 -31.34 13.59
CA GLY A 155 -0.15 -32.17 13.29
C GLY A 155 -1.07 -31.52 12.25
N SER A 156 -2.30 -31.18 12.65
CA SER A 156 -3.26 -30.50 11.78
C SER A 156 -3.09 -28.98 11.71
N ALA A 157 -2.23 -28.43 12.57
CA ALA A 157 -1.97 -27.00 12.68
C ALA A 157 -0.62 -26.60 12.08
N THR A 158 -0.41 -25.29 11.93
CA THR A 158 0.88 -24.70 11.54
C THR A 158 1.20 -23.50 12.40
N ILE A 159 2.44 -23.43 12.86
CA ILE A 159 3.00 -22.34 13.66
C ILE A 159 3.85 -21.45 12.76
N TYR A 160 3.67 -20.13 12.89
CA TYR A 160 4.44 -19.11 12.18
C TYR A 160 5.18 -18.21 13.17
N ALA A 161 6.50 -18.15 13.05
CA ALA A 161 7.39 -17.29 13.86
C ALA A 161 8.43 -16.59 12.97
N GLY A 162 9.22 -15.70 13.56
CA GLY A 162 10.18 -14.88 12.79
C GLY A 162 9.48 -13.79 11.97
N SER A 163 10.19 -13.18 11.02
CA SER A 163 9.61 -12.12 10.18
C SER A 163 8.46 -12.63 9.31
N GLU A 164 7.49 -11.77 9.03
CA GLU A 164 6.42 -12.06 8.07
C GLU A 164 7.02 -12.18 6.66
N ALA A 165 6.82 -13.33 6.02
CA ALA A 165 7.57 -13.76 4.83
C ALA A 165 7.34 -12.90 3.58
N TYR A 166 6.33 -12.04 3.55
CA TYR A 166 6.02 -11.17 2.41
C TYR A 166 6.30 -9.68 2.70
N SER A 167 6.85 -9.37 3.87
CA SER A 167 7.20 -8.01 4.29
C SER A 167 8.72 -7.76 4.29
N THR A 168 9.52 -8.70 3.80
CA THR A 168 11.00 -8.67 3.93
C THR A 168 11.72 -7.78 2.92
N ALA A 169 10.99 -7.19 1.96
CA ALA A 169 11.45 -6.28 0.90
C ALA A 169 10.19 -5.93 0.09
N ASN A 170 9.39 -4.98 0.57
CA ASN A 170 8.06 -4.71 0.04
C ASN A 170 7.73 -3.22 0.11
N MET A 171 8.11 -2.49 -0.93
CA MET A 171 8.03 -1.04 -0.94
C MET A 171 7.43 -0.53 -2.24
N LEU A 172 6.39 0.30 -2.11
CA LEU A 172 5.73 0.98 -3.22
C LEU A 172 5.90 2.49 -3.07
N LYS A 173 6.48 3.14 -4.09
CA LYS A 173 6.46 4.60 -4.21
C LYS A 173 5.80 4.96 -5.52
N GLN A 174 4.71 5.71 -5.45
CA GLN A 174 4.00 6.20 -6.61
C GLN A 174 3.91 7.71 -6.57
N LYS A 175 4.16 8.34 -7.71
CA LYS A 175 3.93 9.77 -7.94
C LYS A 175 3.12 9.91 -9.21
N VAL A 176 2.01 10.63 -9.15
CA VAL A 176 1.11 10.86 -10.28
C VAL A 176 0.82 12.35 -10.37
N LEU A 177 1.16 12.96 -11.50
CA LEU A 177 0.77 14.31 -11.88
C LEU A 177 -0.30 14.21 -12.97
N THR A 178 -1.46 14.81 -12.74
CA THR A 178 -2.52 14.95 -13.72
C THR A 178 -2.69 16.41 -14.11
N ILE A 179 -2.89 16.66 -15.40
CA ILE A 179 -3.19 17.98 -15.95
C ILE A 179 -4.36 17.81 -16.91
N THR A 180 -5.51 18.31 -16.50
CA THR A 180 -6.74 18.26 -17.29
C THR A 180 -7.22 19.67 -17.55
N ASP A 181 -7.49 20.00 -18.81
CA ASP A 181 -8.06 21.29 -19.19
C ASP A 181 -9.30 21.06 -20.04
N ASN A 182 -10.38 21.75 -19.69
CA ASN A 182 -11.63 21.72 -20.43
C ASN A 182 -12.00 23.14 -20.81
N TYR A 183 -12.11 23.40 -22.11
CA TYR A 183 -12.63 24.63 -22.66
C TYR A 183 -14.01 24.38 -23.26
N THR A 184 -15.03 25.05 -22.73
CA THR A 184 -16.43 24.89 -23.14
C THR A 184 -16.92 26.16 -23.80
N ILE A 185 -17.57 26.04 -24.96
CA ILE A 185 -18.12 27.13 -25.75
C ILE A 185 -19.64 26.98 -25.78
N TYR A 186 -20.36 28.03 -25.40
CA TYR A 186 -21.81 28.10 -25.44
C TYR A 186 -22.24 28.86 -26.68
N LYS A 187 -22.85 28.18 -27.65
CA LYS A 187 -23.24 28.78 -28.92
C LYS A 187 -24.62 28.31 -29.37
N GLY A 188 -25.63 29.14 -29.11
CA GLY A 188 -27.02 28.82 -29.44
C GLY A 188 -27.47 27.57 -28.69
N LYS A 189 -27.82 26.52 -29.43
CA LYS A 189 -28.26 25.22 -28.89
C LYS A 189 -27.11 24.24 -28.60
N HIS A 190 -25.85 24.67 -28.82
CA HIS A 190 -24.68 23.80 -28.70
C HIS A 190 -23.83 24.20 -27.49
N THR A 191 -23.40 23.19 -26.74
CA THR A 191 -22.38 23.29 -25.70
C THR A 191 -21.21 22.40 -26.11
N ILE A 192 -20.19 23.02 -26.72
CA ILE A 192 -19.03 22.32 -27.27
C ILE A 192 -17.92 22.34 -26.23
N THR A 193 -17.41 21.17 -25.84
CA THR A 193 -16.25 21.03 -24.95
C THR A 193 -15.07 20.48 -25.72
N LEU A 194 -13.96 21.20 -25.70
CA LEU A 194 -12.65 20.74 -26.16
C LEU A 194 -11.80 20.52 -24.92
N GLY A 195 -11.13 19.37 -24.82
CA GLY A 195 -10.34 19.10 -23.63
C GLY A 195 -9.13 18.22 -23.86
N THR A 196 -8.23 18.30 -22.90
CA THR A 196 -7.06 17.43 -22.77
C THR A 196 -7.00 16.87 -21.36
N SER A 197 -6.49 15.65 -21.23
CA SER A 197 -6.31 14.97 -19.94
C SER A 197 -4.99 14.23 -20.01
N ASN A 198 -4.00 14.71 -19.27
CA ASN A 198 -2.65 14.19 -19.32
C ASN A 198 -2.24 13.67 -17.96
N GLU A 199 -1.63 12.49 -17.93
CA GLU A 199 -1.10 11.87 -16.72
C GLU A 199 0.39 11.59 -16.89
N PHE A 200 1.18 11.89 -15.86
CA PHE A 200 2.60 11.55 -15.77
C PHE A 200 2.80 10.83 -14.46
N SER A 201 3.22 9.57 -14.53
CA SER A 201 3.43 8.74 -13.35
C SER A 201 4.85 8.19 -13.27
N SER A 202 5.31 8.01 -12.04
CA SER A 202 6.57 7.34 -11.68
C SER A 202 6.23 6.32 -10.61
N THR A 203 6.57 5.07 -10.87
CA THR A 203 6.29 3.94 -9.98
C THR A 203 7.59 3.24 -9.67
N TYR A 204 7.88 3.08 -8.39
CA TYR A 204 8.88 2.16 -7.86
C TYR A 204 8.11 1.09 -7.08
N ASN A 205 8.24 -0.17 -7.47
CA ASN A 205 7.57 -1.29 -6.82
C ASN A 205 8.57 -2.41 -6.55
N LEU A 206 9.04 -2.51 -5.32
CA LEU A 206 9.90 -3.58 -4.84
C LEU A 206 9.05 -4.64 -4.15
N PHE A 207 9.19 -5.90 -4.58
CA PHE A 207 8.62 -7.03 -3.87
C PHE A 207 9.51 -8.26 -3.99
N MET A 208 10.09 -8.69 -2.88
CA MET A 208 10.77 -9.98 -2.77
C MET A 208 10.30 -10.71 -1.52
N ARG A 209 9.54 -11.79 -1.73
CA ARG A 209 9.15 -12.69 -0.64
C ARG A 209 10.37 -13.42 -0.07
N LYS A 210 10.37 -13.66 1.24
CA LYS A 210 11.34 -14.50 1.96
C LYS A 210 12.77 -14.01 1.74
N ASN A 211 12.97 -12.69 1.73
CA ASN A 211 14.28 -12.10 1.47
C ASN A 211 15.27 -12.34 2.63
N PHE A 212 14.74 -12.42 3.86
CA PHE A 212 15.44 -12.95 5.03
C PHE A 212 15.46 -14.48 5.13
N GLY A 213 14.82 -15.19 4.20
CA GLY A 213 14.67 -16.64 4.19
C GLY A 213 13.43 -17.16 4.94
N GLU A 214 13.03 -18.39 4.65
CA GLU A 214 12.01 -19.16 5.38
C GLU A 214 12.51 -20.57 5.61
N TYR A 215 12.54 -21.00 6.87
CA TYR A 215 12.79 -22.39 7.26
C TYR A 215 11.48 -23.12 7.54
N ARG A 216 11.38 -24.38 7.09
CA ARG A 216 10.24 -25.24 7.37
C ARG A 216 10.62 -26.49 8.13
N TYR A 217 9.89 -26.76 9.21
CA TYR A 217 10.09 -27.92 10.08
C TYR A 217 8.87 -28.83 10.05
N SER A 218 9.10 -30.14 10.06
CA SER A 218 8.04 -31.15 9.95
C SER A 218 7.23 -31.27 11.23
N THR A 219 7.84 -31.00 12.39
CA THR A 219 7.20 -30.99 13.70
C THR A 219 7.81 -29.92 14.60
N VAL A 220 7.09 -29.55 15.67
CA VAL A 220 7.65 -28.74 16.78
C VAL A 220 8.82 -29.44 17.46
N ALA A 221 8.73 -30.76 17.65
CA ALA A 221 9.82 -31.55 18.23
C ALA A 221 11.12 -31.42 17.43
N ASP A 222 11.06 -31.48 16.09
CA ASP A 222 12.22 -31.28 15.22
C ASP A 222 12.81 -29.88 15.40
N PHE A 223 11.96 -28.84 15.42
CA PHE A 223 12.41 -27.47 15.65
C PHE A 223 13.11 -27.30 17.00
N LEU A 224 12.61 -27.94 18.06
CA LEU A 224 13.17 -27.86 19.41
C LEU A 224 14.54 -28.56 19.56
N THR A 225 14.96 -29.36 18.58
CA THR A 225 16.31 -29.98 18.58
C THR A 225 17.41 -29.04 18.09
N VAL A 226 17.07 -27.87 17.53
CA VAL A 226 18.02 -26.93 16.95
C VAL A 226 19.04 -26.46 17.99
N GLY A 227 20.32 -26.52 17.63
CA GLY A 227 21.43 -26.18 18.53
C GLY A 227 21.80 -27.29 19.53
N THR A 228 21.15 -28.46 19.47
CA THR A 228 21.49 -29.63 20.29
C THR A 228 22.31 -30.65 19.50
N ALA A 229 22.91 -31.63 20.19
CA ALA A 229 23.67 -32.71 19.53
C ALA A 229 22.81 -33.64 18.64
N GLY A 230 21.48 -33.61 18.81
CA GLY A 230 20.52 -34.41 18.04
C GLY A 230 19.69 -33.58 17.05
N GLU A 231 20.23 -32.45 16.58
CA GLU A 231 19.52 -31.54 15.69
C GLU A 231 18.96 -32.23 14.44
N VAL A 232 17.66 -32.03 14.22
CA VAL A 232 16.94 -32.38 13.00
C VAL A 232 16.84 -31.13 12.13
N PRO A 233 17.43 -31.12 10.93
CA PRO A 233 17.42 -29.94 10.08
C PRO A 233 16.01 -29.62 9.58
N ALA A 234 15.78 -28.35 9.26
CA ALA A 234 14.61 -27.94 8.48
C ALA A 234 14.53 -28.77 7.19
N TYR A 235 13.37 -29.34 6.88
CA TYR A 235 13.20 -30.17 5.69
C TYR A 235 13.17 -29.32 4.41
N GLN A 236 12.95 -28.00 4.55
CA GLN A 236 13.00 -27.05 3.44
C GLN A 236 13.51 -25.69 3.92
N TYR A 237 14.33 -25.06 3.06
CA TYR A 237 14.71 -23.66 3.16
C TYR A 237 14.39 -22.97 1.83
N GLU A 238 13.75 -21.80 1.89
CA GLU A 238 13.49 -20.95 0.72
C GLU A 238 14.02 -19.54 0.99
N ARG A 239 14.72 -18.93 0.02
CA ARG A 239 15.12 -17.52 0.06
C ARG A 239 14.88 -16.85 -1.28
N GLY A 240 14.19 -15.72 -1.28
CA GLY A 240 14.12 -14.82 -2.43
C GLY A 240 15.28 -13.82 -2.37
N TYR A 241 16.00 -13.61 -3.45
CA TYR A 241 17.13 -12.68 -3.47
C TYR A 241 17.22 -11.97 -4.82
N SER A 242 17.83 -10.80 -4.80
CA SER A 242 18.07 -10.00 -6.00
C SER A 242 19.12 -10.68 -6.88
N LEU A 243 18.91 -10.65 -8.19
CA LEU A 243 19.89 -11.10 -9.18
C LEU A 243 20.73 -9.94 -9.75
N VAL A 244 20.41 -8.71 -9.36
CA VAL A 244 21.00 -7.49 -9.91
C VAL A 244 21.83 -6.72 -8.88
N ASP A 245 21.73 -7.10 -7.60
CA ASP A 245 22.54 -6.59 -6.49
C ASP A 245 22.60 -7.59 -5.32
N ASP A 246 23.38 -7.27 -4.30
CA ASP A 246 23.53 -8.04 -3.06
C ASP A 246 22.80 -7.38 -1.88
N ILE A 247 21.70 -6.67 -2.15
CA ILE A 247 20.91 -5.98 -1.12
C ILE A 247 19.83 -6.93 -0.59
N THR A 248 19.74 -7.00 0.74
CA THR A 248 18.68 -7.72 1.46
C THR A 248 17.82 -6.69 2.19
N GLY A 249 16.50 -6.79 2.09
CA GLY A 249 15.56 -5.77 2.54
C GLY A 249 15.19 -4.80 1.43
N ASP A 250 14.77 -3.61 1.85
CA ASP A 250 14.48 -2.51 0.93
C ASP A 250 15.74 -1.91 0.31
N GLY A 251 15.53 -1.14 -0.76
CA GLY A 251 16.59 -0.46 -1.49
C GLY A 251 17.28 -1.32 -2.55
N SER A 252 16.86 -2.58 -2.74
CA SER A 252 17.28 -3.38 -3.89
C SER A 252 16.79 -2.76 -5.21
N ALA A 253 17.64 -2.84 -6.22
CA ALA A 253 17.42 -2.52 -7.63
C ALA A 253 16.58 -3.59 -8.34
N ALA A 254 16.21 -4.69 -7.67
CA ALA A 254 15.23 -5.66 -8.18
C ALA A 254 13.79 -5.10 -8.28
N ALA A 255 13.58 -3.85 -7.87
CA ALA A 255 12.31 -3.17 -7.99
C ALA A 255 11.95 -2.87 -9.45
N ALA A 256 10.66 -2.97 -9.78
CA ALA A 256 10.14 -2.39 -11.01
C ALA A 256 10.07 -0.87 -10.84
N ASP A 257 11.03 -0.16 -11.42
CA ASP A 257 11.09 1.31 -11.44
C ASP A 257 10.86 1.82 -12.88
N PHE A 258 9.70 2.43 -13.12
CA PHE A 258 9.32 2.90 -14.43
C PHE A 258 8.47 4.16 -14.39
N LYS A 259 8.48 4.89 -15.50
CA LYS A 259 7.64 6.04 -15.73
C LYS A 259 6.64 5.75 -16.84
N MET A 260 5.47 6.37 -16.75
CA MET A 260 4.44 6.33 -17.79
C MET A 260 3.93 7.75 -18.03
N MET A 261 3.59 8.04 -19.27
CA MET A 261 2.87 9.25 -19.66
C MET A 261 1.63 8.84 -20.44
N GLN A 262 0.47 9.42 -20.15
CA GLN A 262 -0.74 9.20 -20.93
C GLN A 262 -1.30 10.53 -21.38
N PHE A 263 -1.37 10.73 -22.70
CA PHE A 263 -1.91 11.94 -23.30
C PHE A 263 -3.32 11.67 -23.82
N GLY A 264 -4.27 12.50 -23.43
CA GLY A 264 -5.66 12.42 -23.87
C GLY A 264 -6.09 13.71 -24.54
N LEU A 265 -6.77 13.60 -25.68
CA LEU A 265 -7.42 14.72 -26.39
C LEU A 265 -8.84 14.33 -26.74
N TYR A 266 -9.80 15.23 -26.53
CA TYR A 266 -11.20 14.97 -26.82
C TYR A 266 -11.97 16.22 -27.21
N ALA A 267 -13.05 15.99 -27.95
CA ALA A 267 -14.04 16.99 -28.30
C ALA A 267 -15.43 16.37 -28.12
N GLN A 268 -16.36 17.14 -27.55
CA GLN A 268 -17.74 16.73 -27.33
C GLN A 268 -18.67 17.91 -27.63
N ASP A 269 -19.83 17.63 -28.22
CA ASP A 269 -20.92 18.59 -28.39
C ASP A 269 -22.18 18.05 -27.71
N GLU A 270 -22.74 18.82 -26.78
CA GLU A 270 -24.10 18.64 -26.30
C GLU A 270 -25.02 19.58 -27.09
N TYR A 271 -25.92 18.99 -27.88
CA TYR A 271 -26.89 19.70 -28.71
C TYR A 271 -28.30 19.60 -28.13
N GLU A 272 -28.88 20.75 -27.80
CA GLU A 272 -30.27 20.90 -27.38
C GLU A 272 -31.19 20.92 -28.60
N VAL A 273 -31.59 19.74 -29.07
CA VAL A 273 -32.49 19.60 -30.23
C VAL A 273 -33.78 20.39 -30.01
N ASN A 274 -34.40 20.23 -28.83
CA ASN A 274 -35.55 20.97 -28.32
C ASN A 274 -35.61 20.90 -26.79
N ASP A 275 -36.61 21.55 -26.18
CA ASP A 275 -36.76 21.67 -24.73
C ASP A 275 -36.85 20.33 -23.97
N ASN A 276 -37.12 19.23 -24.67
CA ASN A 276 -37.30 17.90 -24.10
C ASN A 276 -36.24 16.88 -24.57
N LEU A 277 -35.32 17.26 -25.48
CA LEU A 277 -34.33 16.35 -26.05
C LEU A 277 -32.96 17.01 -26.20
N LYS A 278 -31.98 16.42 -25.50
CA LYS A 278 -30.56 16.71 -25.65
C LYS A 278 -29.85 15.49 -26.25
N VAL A 279 -28.95 15.74 -27.22
CA VAL A 279 -28.10 14.71 -27.82
C VAL A 279 -26.65 15.10 -27.56
N THR A 280 -25.85 14.17 -27.04
CA THR A 280 -24.41 14.37 -26.83
C THR A 280 -23.63 13.44 -27.74
N ALA A 281 -22.66 13.98 -28.47
CA ALA A 281 -21.73 13.21 -29.29
C ALA A 281 -20.31 13.71 -29.08
N GLY A 282 -19.33 12.81 -29.05
CA GLY A 282 -17.94 13.17 -28.84
C GLY A 282 -16.96 12.11 -29.31
N ILE A 283 -15.70 12.53 -29.45
CA ILE A 283 -14.56 11.68 -29.82
C ILE A 283 -13.42 11.90 -28.84
N ARG A 284 -12.66 10.85 -28.56
CA ARG A 284 -11.48 10.88 -27.69
C ARG A 284 -10.36 10.04 -28.28
N PHE A 285 -9.14 10.54 -28.15
CA PHE A 285 -7.90 9.85 -28.48
C PHE A 285 -7.02 9.78 -27.23
N ASP A 286 -6.50 8.61 -26.92
CA ASP A 286 -5.58 8.34 -25.82
C ASP A 286 -4.28 7.75 -26.36
N MET A 287 -3.15 8.25 -25.89
CA MET A 287 -1.82 7.80 -26.28
C MET A 287 -0.96 7.57 -25.04
N PRO A 288 -0.80 6.31 -24.60
CA PRO A 288 0.15 5.95 -23.55
C PRO A 288 1.58 5.86 -24.11
N ILE A 289 2.56 6.33 -23.33
CA ILE A 289 3.99 6.28 -23.62
C ILE A 289 4.71 5.77 -22.37
N PHE A 290 5.59 4.79 -22.57
CA PHE A 290 6.47 4.25 -21.54
C PHE A 290 7.90 4.65 -21.87
N PRO A 291 8.39 5.81 -21.38
CA PRO A 291 9.75 6.29 -21.68
C PRO A 291 10.84 5.44 -21.00
N THR A 292 10.49 4.61 -20.02
CA THR A 292 11.42 3.68 -19.39
C THR A 292 11.36 2.36 -20.14
N GLU A 293 12.48 1.96 -20.72
CA GLU A 293 12.62 0.60 -21.25
C GLU A 293 12.64 -0.37 -20.06
N PRO A 294 11.83 -1.45 -20.09
CA PRO A 294 11.89 -2.47 -19.06
C PRO A 294 13.23 -3.20 -19.16
N ASN A 295 14.14 -2.90 -18.23
CA ASN A 295 15.34 -3.69 -18.03
C ASN A 295 14.91 -4.98 -17.31
N VAL A 296 14.82 -6.09 -18.05
CA VAL A 296 14.69 -7.44 -17.50
C VAL A 296 16.05 -8.12 -17.57
#